data_AF-Q2ISG0-F1
#
_entry.id   AF-Q2ISG0-F1
#
_cell.length_a   1.000
_cell.length_b   1.000
_cell.length_c   1.000
_cell.angle_alpha   90.00
_cell.angle_beta   90.00
_cell.angle_gamma   90.00
#
_symmetry.space_group_name_H-M   'P 1'
#
loop_
_entity.id
_entity.type
_entity.pdbx_description
1 polymer ?
#
loop_
_entity_poly.entity_id
_entity_poly.type
_entity_poly.pdbx_seq_one_letter_code
_entity_poly.pdbx_strand_id
1 'polypeptide(L)'
;MFNFRDLFQWDRFITPTIIKPFYWLVIALTVLFGISGVFSGLAAMAVSPFGGFILVLSSLASILVGIVFTRIIAEFILIVFRINEHLGAIRDQQGFR
;
A
#
# COMPACT_ATOMS: atom_id res chain seq x y z
N MET A 1 16.96 1.66 23.82
CA MET A 1 16.99 3.00 23.19
C MET A 1 16.90 2.78 21.69
N PHE A 2 15.76 3.07 21.06
CA PHE A 2 15.58 2.87 19.62
C PHE A 2 16.41 3.91 18.86
N ASN A 3 17.50 3.45 18.25
CA ASN A 3 18.42 4.31 17.53
C ASN A 3 17.87 4.53 16.11
N PHE A 4 17.32 5.71 15.85
CA PHE A 4 16.77 6.10 14.53
C PHE A 4 17.80 6.01 13.39
N ARG A 5 19.10 5.95 13.72
CA ARG A 5 20.18 5.73 12.75
C ARG A 5 20.26 4.30 12.25
N ASP A 6 19.85 3.31 13.05
CA ASP A 6 19.77 1.92 12.59
C ASP A 6 18.61 1.75 11.61
N LEU A 7 17.48 2.45 11.80
CA LEU A 7 16.35 2.50 10.86
C LEU A 7 16.70 3.13 9.49
N PHE A 8 17.82 3.85 9.39
CA PHE A 8 18.31 4.47 8.15
C PHE A 8 19.52 3.76 7.53
N GLN A 9 20.03 2.69 8.16
CA GLN A 9 21.00 1.75 7.56
C GLN A 9 20.29 0.58 6.84
N TRP A 10 19.01 0.75 6.49
CA TRP A 10 18.02 -0.32 6.26
C TRP A 10 17.75 -0.71 4.78
N ASP A 11 18.57 -0.33 3.81
CA ASP A 11 18.14 -0.43 2.39
C ASP A 11 18.15 -1.84 1.76
N ARG A 12 18.87 -2.83 2.30
CA ARG A 12 19.04 -4.13 1.60
C ARG A 12 18.29 -5.33 2.18
N PHE A 13 17.87 -5.33 3.45
CA PHE A 13 17.31 -6.54 4.11
C PHE A 13 15.91 -6.41 4.70
N ILE A 14 15.41 -5.20 4.74
CA ILE A 14 14.27 -4.86 5.58
C ILE A 14 12.98 -4.75 4.83
N THR A 15 13.09 -4.19 3.64
CA THR A 15 11.92 -3.91 2.85
C THR A 15 11.18 -5.17 2.41
N PRO A 16 11.82 -6.33 2.10
CA PRO A 16 11.07 -7.55 1.83
C PRO A 16 10.29 -8.07 3.07
N THR A 17 10.75 -7.80 4.29
CA THR A 17 10.07 -8.27 5.52
C THR A 17 8.92 -7.36 5.94
N ILE A 18 9.07 -6.03 5.78
CA ILE A 18 8.06 -5.04 6.16
C ILE A 18 6.88 -4.96 5.18
N ILE A 19 7.07 -5.35 3.93
CA ILE A 19 6.04 -5.12 2.90
C ILE A 19 4.76 -5.94 3.14
N LYS A 20 4.86 -7.12 3.75
CA LYS A 20 3.71 -7.97 4.06
C LYS A 20 2.75 -7.34 5.10
N PRO A 21 3.22 -6.87 6.28
CA PRO A 21 2.35 -6.14 7.20
C PRO A 21 1.88 -4.80 6.62
N PHE A 22 2.71 -4.09 5.84
CA PHE A 22 2.31 -2.85 5.19
C PHE A 22 1.17 -3.07 4.18
N TYR A 23 1.24 -4.13 3.37
CA TYR A 23 0.18 -4.51 2.42
C TYR A 23 -1.17 -4.70 3.12
N TRP A 24 -1.21 -5.46 4.22
CA TRP A 24 -2.44 -5.65 5.01
C TRP A 24 -2.96 -4.34 5.63
N LEU A 25 -2.06 -3.47 6.08
CA LEU A 25 -2.42 -2.15 6.59
C LEU A 25 -3.07 -1.27 5.52
N VAL A 26 -2.52 -1.25 4.30
CA VAL A 26 -3.09 -0.47 3.19
C VAL A 26 -4.47 -1.00 2.77
N ILE A 27 -4.69 -2.32 2.76
CA ILE A 27 -6.03 -2.88 2.53
C ILE A 27 -6.99 -2.43 3.63
N ALA A 28 -6.60 -2.58 4.89
CA ALA A 28 -7.44 -2.21 6.02
C ALA A 28 -7.84 -0.73 5.95
N LEU A 29 -6.89 0.15 5.61
CA LEU A 29 -7.15 1.56 5.37
C LEU A 29 -8.09 1.77 4.18
N THR A 30 -7.88 1.10 3.05
CA THR A 30 -8.74 1.20 1.87
C THR A 30 -10.19 0.83 2.20
N VAL A 31 -10.39 -0.24 2.96
CA VAL A 31 -11.72 -0.67 3.43
C VAL A 31 -12.32 0.35 4.40
N LEU A 32 -11.54 0.84 5.37
CA LEU A 32 -12.00 1.86 6.32
C LEU A 32 -12.41 3.15 5.62
N PHE A 33 -11.60 3.65 4.69
CA PHE A 33 -11.90 4.84 3.90
C PHE A 33 -13.12 4.64 3.02
N GLY A 34 -13.25 3.45 2.42
CA GLY A 34 -14.43 3.09 1.65
C GLY A 34 -15.72 3.12 2.47
N ILE A 35 -15.70 2.49 3.65
CA ILE A 35 -16.83 2.49 4.58
C ILE A 35 -17.15 3.93 5.04
N SER A 36 -16.13 4.71 5.37
CA SER A 36 -16.28 6.14 5.72
C SER A 36 -16.89 6.94 4.57
N GLY A 37 -16.49 6.68 3.33
CA GLY A 37 -17.05 7.27 2.12
C GLY A 37 -18.53 6.95 1.93
N VAL A 38 -18.95 5.72 2.25
CA VAL A 38 -20.38 5.33 2.23
C VAL A 38 -21.18 6.11 3.27
N PHE A 39 -20.68 6.24 4.51
CA PHE A 39 -21.34 7.07 5.53
C PHE A 39 -21.40 8.55 5.13
N SER A 40 -20.34 9.07 4.53
CA SER A 40 -20.29 10.44 4.00
C SER A 40 -21.31 10.64 2.86
N GLY A 41 -21.42 9.67 1.95
CA GLY A 41 -22.39 9.71 0.86
C GLY A 41 -23.84 9.66 1.37
N LEU A 42 -24.12 8.84 2.39
CA LEU A 42 -25.43 8.79 3.06
C LEU A 42 -25.75 10.13 3.75
N ALA A 43 -24.79 10.75 4.43
CA ALA A 43 -24.98 12.08 5.04
C ALA A 43 -25.21 13.16 3.97
N ALA A 44 -24.52 13.08 2.84
CA ALA A 44 -24.69 14.01 1.72
C ALA A 44 -26.08 13.90 1.06
N MET A 45 -26.78 12.75 1.16
CA MET A 45 -28.15 12.61 0.68
C MET A 45 -29.14 13.52 1.41
N ALA A 46 -28.84 13.93 2.66
CA ALA A 46 -29.67 14.86 3.42
C ALA A 46 -29.70 16.27 2.81
N VAL A 47 -28.64 16.66 2.09
CA VAL A 47 -28.54 17.94 1.38
C VAL A 47 -28.92 17.79 -0.09
N SER A 48 -28.40 16.75 -0.74
CA SER A 48 -28.69 16.45 -2.14
C SER A 48 -28.81 14.94 -2.36
N PRO A 49 -30.04 14.40 -2.52
CA PRO A 49 -30.24 12.96 -2.66
C PRO A 49 -29.46 12.36 -3.84
N PHE A 50 -29.43 13.07 -4.98
CA PHE A 50 -28.72 12.61 -6.17
C PHE A 50 -27.19 12.66 -6.01
N GLY A 51 -26.66 13.71 -5.39
CA GLY A 51 -25.22 13.85 -5.13
C GLY A 51 -24.72 12.80 -4.15
N GLY A 52 -25.45 12.58 -3.06
CA GLY A 52 -25.13 11.53 -2.09
C GLY A 52 -25.18 10.12 -2.69
N PHE A 53 -26.14 9.85 -3.58
CA PHE A 53 -26.21 8.56 -4.29
C PHE A 53 -24.98 8.28 -5.15
N ILE A 54 -24.54 9.26 -5.93
CA ILE A 54 -23.31 9.15 -6.73
C ILE A 54 -22.10 8.90 -5.82
N LEU A 55 -22.04 9.60 -4.68
CA LEU A 55 -20.93 9.52 -3.75
C LEU A 55 -20.83 8.15 -3.06
N VAL A 56 -21.96 7.54 -2.72
CA VAL A 56 -22.03 6.15 -2.22
C VAL A 56 -21.55 5.17 -3.30
N LEU A 57 -22.05 5.30 -4.54
CA LEU A 57 -21.63 4.45 -5.65
C LEU A 57 -20.12 4.59 -5.94
N SER A 58 -19.59 5.81 -5.96
CA SER A 58 -18.16 6.04 -6.17
C SER A 58 -17.31 5.50 -5.04
N SER A 59 -17.82 5.53 -3.79
CA SER A 59 -17.11 4.97 -2.62
C SER A 59 -17.03 3.44 -2.68
N LEU A 60 -18.10 2.77 -3.13
CA LEU A 60 -18.08 1.32 -3.36
C LEU A 60 -17.13 0.96 -4.50
N ALA A 61 -17.17 1.71 -5.60
CA ALA A 61 -16.27 1.51 -6.73
C ALA A 61 -14.79 1.76 -6.33
N SER A 62 -14.53 2.78 -5.51
CA SER A 62 -13.16 3.12 -5.08
C SER A 62 -12.56 2.07 -4.14
N ILE A 63 -13.35 1.33 -3.35
CA ILE A 63 -12.87 0.17 -2.59
C ILE A 63 -12.34 -0.90 -3.54
N LEU A 64 -13.12 -1.26 -4.56
CA LEU A 64 -12.76 -2.31 -5.51
C LEU A 64 -11.48 -1.92 -6.27
N VAL A 65 -11.46 -0.71 -6.82
CA VAL A 65 -10.29 -0.16 -7.51
C VAL A 65 -9.10 -0.06 -6.55
N GLY A 66 -9.30 0.42 -5.34
CA GLY A 66 -8.26 0.59 -4.33
C GLY A 66 -7.60 -0.73 -3.92
N ILE A 67 -8.36 -1.81 -3.77
CA ILE A 67 -7.83 -3.15 -3.47
C ILE A 67 -6.97 -3.66 -4.63
N VAL A 68 -7.45 -3.52 -5.87
CA VAL A 68 -6.69 -3.92 -7.08
C VAL A 68 -5.42 -3.09 -7.21
N PHE A 69 -5.51 -1.78 -7.00
CA PHE A 69 -4.37 -0.86 -7.10
C PHE A 69 -3.33 -1.17 -6.02
N THR A 70 -3.77 -1.49 -4.79
CA THR A 70 -2.89 -1.90 -3.69
C THR A 70 -2.10 -3.16 -4.05
N ARG A 71 -2.73 -4.13 -4.74
CA ARG A 71 -2.03 -5.33 -5.24
C ARG A 71 -0.95 -5.00 -6.25
N ILE A 72 -1.29 -4.18 -7.25
CA ILE A 72 -0.36 -3.78 -8.32
C ILE A 72 0.86 -3.07 -7.73
N ILE A 73 0.64 -2.12 -6.82
CA ILE A 73 1.72 -1.40 -6.15
C ILE A 73 2.58 -2.35 -5.31
N ALA A 74 1.96 -3.22 -4.50
CA ALA A 74 2.70 -4.15 -3.66
C ALA A 74 3.58 -5.11 -4.46
N GLU A 75 3.06 -5.64 -5.58
CA GLU A 75 3.83 -6.49 -6.50
C GLU A 75 4.97 -5.71 -7.16
N PHE A 76 4.71 -4.49 -7.63
CA PHE A 76 5.75 -3.65 -8.23
C PHE A 76 6.90 -3.36 -7.25
N ILE A 77 6.57 -2.97 -6.02
CA ILE A 77 7.57 -2.72 -4.97
C ILE A 77 8.36 -4.02 -4.69
N LEU A 78 7.69 -5.17 -4.55
CA LEU A 78 8.35 -6.46 -4.33
C LEU A 78 9.32 -6.83 -5.47
N ILE A 79 8.93 -6.60 -6.72
CA ILE A 79 9.77 -6.88 -7.90
C ILE A 79 11.02 -6.00 -7.86
N VAL A 80 10.88 -4.70 -7.58
CA VAL A 80 12.02 -3.78 -7.47
C VAL A 80 13.00 -4.22 -6.38
N PHE A 81 12.49 -4.62 -5.21
CA PHE A 81 13.34 -5.14 -4.14
C PHE A 81 14.03 -6.45 -4.51
N ARG A 82 13.31 -7.38 -5.14
CA ARG A 82 13.88 -8.64 -5.59
C ARG A 82 15.03 -8.43 -6.58
N ILE A 83 14.90 -7.47 -7.51
CA ILE A 83 15.96 -7.11 -8.45
C ILE A 83 17.20 -6.57 -7.73
N ASN A 84 17.01 -5.68 -6.76
CA ASN A 84 18.12 -5.13 -5.97
C ASN A 84 18.90 -6.22 -5.23
N GLU A 85 18.19 -7.17 -4.62
CA GLU A 85 18.79 -8.29 -3.89
C GLU A 85 19.64 -9.18 -4.82
N HIS A 86 19.13 -9.52 -6.01
CA HIS A 86 19.86 -10.31 -7.00
C HIS A 86 21.13 -9.60 -7.51
N LEU A 87 21.08 -8.29 -7.74
CA LEU A 87 22.25 -7.50 -8.17
C LEU A 87 23.30 -7.40 -7.06
N GLY A 88 22.87 -7.32 -5.79
CA GLY A 88 23.75 -7.36 -4.65
C GLY A 88 24.53 -8.69 -4.52
N ALA A 89 23.88 -9.82 -4.81
CA ALA A 89 24.52 -11.14 -4.76
C ALA A 89 25.60 -11.32 -5.84
N ILE A 90 25.40 -10.75 -7.04
CA ILE A 90 26.38 -10.81 -8.14
C ILE A 90 27.63 -9.98 -7.80
N ARG A 91 27.47 -8.83 -7.13
CA ARG A 91 28.60 -7.99 -6.70
C ARG A 91 29.48 -8.69 -5.66
N ASP A 92 28.89 -9.40 -4.70
CA ASP A 92 29.64 -10.12 -3.68
C ASP A 92 30.38 -11.35 -4.25
N GLN A 93 29.87 -11.97 -5.33
CA GLN A 93 30.57 -13.05 -6.04
C GLN A 93 31.77 -12.57 -6.86
N GLN A 94 31.79 -11.31 -7.31
CA GLN A 94 32.90 -10.75 -8.09
C GLN A 94 34.05 -10.21 -7.20
N GLY A 95 33.80 -9.98 -5.90
CA GLY A 95 34.81 -9.50 -4.94
C GLY A 95 35.82 -10.55 -4.44
N PHE A 96 35.72 -11.81 -4.88
CA PHE A 96 36.62 -12.91 -4.52
C PHE A 96 37.62 -13.30 -5.63
N ARG A 97 37.95 -12.39 -6.54
CA ARG A 97 39.03 -12.55 -7.52
C ARG A 97 40.01 -11.39 -7.48
#